data_AF-J9W8M7-F1
#
_entry.id   AF-J9W8M7-F1
#
_cell.length_a   1.000
_cell.length_b   1.000
_cell.length_c   1.000
_cell.angle_alpha   90.00
_cell.angle_beta   90.00
_cell.angle_gamma   90.00
#
_symmetry.space_group_name_H-M   'P 1'
#
loop_
_entity.id
_entity.type
_entity.pdbx_description
1 polymer ?
#
loop_
_entity_poly.entity_id
_entity_poly.type
_entity_poly.pdbx_seq_one_letter_code
_entity_poly.pdbx_strand_id
1 'polypeptide(L)'
;MSTFIGQLVGFAAIVFLVVRYVVPPVRRLMAARQATVRQQLKDAAAASDRLTESTTAHSKAVEDAKAESKRVVEEAESDSKRITEQLSAQAGVEAERIKSQGGRQVDLLRTQLSRQLRLELGHEAVRQAGELVRNFVADSAQQSATVDRFLDDLDAMAPASADVQYPLMTKMRSSSRVALTNLSEWFSTITKDLDNKGLSTLSGELVSVAQMLDREIVVTRYLTVPAEDAEPRTRLIERLLAGQVGDATLDVLRSAVSERWSASSDLIDALEHVSRQALLEVAEREDKVDEIEEQLFRFSRILDAQPRLAILLGDYAVPVEGRVALLRKVLDSASTKVHPIAAALLTQTVELLRGQPAEEAIQFLAEVAVARRGEVVAQVSAAADLSDAQRTRLTEVLSRIYGHPVAVQLQIDSELLGGLLISVADEVIDGTLASRLTAAEAQLPD
;
A
#
# COMPACT_ATOMS: atom_id res chain seq x y z
N MET A 1 32.67 -135.67 105.49
CA MET A 1 32.96 -134.22 105.69
C MET A 1 34.02 -133.65 104.73
N SER A 2 34.58 -134.42 103.78
CA SER A 2 35.61 -133.93 102.84
C SER A 2 35.08 -133.22 101.58
N THR A 3 33.79 -133.34 101.24
CA THR A 3 33.21 -132.80 99.98
C THR A 3 32.64 -131.38 100.10
N PHE A 4 32.30 -130.90 101.31
CA PHE A 4 31.69 -129.57 101.52
C PHE A 4 32.72 -128.42 101.52
N ILE A 5 33.94 -128.67 102.00
CA ILE A 5 35.02 -127.67 102.08
C ILE A 5 35.53 -127.30 100.67
N GLY A 6 35.58 -128.27 99.74
CA GLY A 6 36.01 -128.02 98.36
C GLY A 6 35.05 -127.12 97.57
N GLN A 7 33.73 -127.25 97.78
CA GLN A 7 32.72 -126.39 97.14
C GLN A 7 32.79 -124.94 97.63
N LEU A 8 33.10 -124.72 98.91
CA LEU A 8 33.19 -123.38 99.50
C LEU A 8 34.41 -122.62 98.97
N VAL A 9 35.54 -123.31 98.79
CA VAL A 9 36.75 -122.74 98.16
C VAL A 9 36.53 -122.46 96.67
N GLY A 10 35.87 -123.35 95.94
CA GLY A 10 35.50 -123.13 94.54
C GLY A 10 34.54 -121.94 94.35
N PHE A 11 33.56 -121.79 95.24
CA PHE A 11 32.63 -120.65 95.22
C PHE A 11 33.32 -119.32 95.55
N ALA A 12 34.22 -119.30 96.54
CA ALA A 12 35.00 -118.11 96.89
C ALA A 12 35.90 -117.63 95.74
N ALA A 13 36.51 -118.56 94.98
CA ALA A 13 37.33 -118.22 93.82
C ALA A 13 36.52 -117.60 92.67
N ILE A 14 35.31 -118.12 92.41
CA ILE A 14 34.40 -117.57 91.38
C ILE A 14 33.91 -116.17 91.77
N VAL A 15 33.51 -115.96 93.03
CA VAL A 15 33.07 -114.64 93.50
C VAL A 15 34.20 -113.61 93.38
N PHE A 16 35.44 -113.98 93.72
CA PHE A 16 36.58 -113.08 93.59
C PHE A 16 36.83 -112.68 92.12
N LEU A 17 36.76 -113.63 91.18
CA LEU A 17 36.94 -113.36 89.75
C LEU A 17 35.86 -112.44 89.18
N VAL A 18 34.59 -112.66 89.56
CA VAL A 18 33.46 -111.83 89.12
C VAL A 18 33.56 -110.42 89.69
N VAL A 19 33.85 -110.27 90.99
CA VAL A 19 33.97 -108.96 91.64
C VAL A 19 35.19 -108.18 91.12
N ARG A 20 36.32 -108.85 90.87
CA ARG A 20 37.57 -108.19 90.48
C ARG A 20 37.65 -107.83 88.99
N TYR A 21 37.09 -108.66 88.09
CA TYR A 21 37.26 -108.49 86.65
C TYR A 21 35.96 -108.11 85.90
N VAL A 22 34.78 -108.51 86.37
CA VAL A 22 33.51 -108.29 85.65
C VAL A 22 32.76 -107.05 86.14
N VAL A 23 32.72 -106.78 87.44
CA VAL A 23 32.00 -105.63 88.01
C VAL A 23 32.58 -104.25 87.59
N PRO A 24 33.92 -104.02 87.55
CA PRO A 24 34.47 -102.71 87.20
C PRO A 24 34.12 -102.19 85.80
N PRO A 25 34.23 -102.99 84.70
CA PRO A 25 33.88 -102.51 83.36
C PRO A 25 32.36 -102.27 83.21
N VAL A 26 31.51 -103.08 83.85
CA VAL A 26 30.04 -102.89 83.84
C VAL A 26 29.64 -101.60 84.55
N ARG A 27 30.24 -101.29 85.71
CA ARG A 27 30.02 -100.02 86.42
C ARG A 27 30.48 -98.81 85.61
N ARG A 28 31.64 -98.89 84.94
CA ARG A 28 32.13 -97.79 84.07
C ARG A 28 31.21 -97.56 82.87
N LEU A 29 30.70 -98.62 82.25
CA LEU A 29 29.79 -98.52 81.12
C LEU A 29 28.41 -97.95 81.53
N MET A 30 27.91 -98.33 82.70
CA MET A 30 26.71 -97.72 83.31
C MET A 30 26.92 -96.25 83.66
N ALA A 31 28.05 -95.88 84.27
CA ALA A 31 28.36 -94.50 84.61
C ALA A 31 28.56 -93.62 83.36
N ALA A 32 29.20 -94.15 82.31
CA ALA A 32 29.33 -93.48 81.01
C ALA A 32 27.95 -93.25 80.36
N ARG A 33 27.06 -94.27 80.36
CA ARG A 33 25.68 -94.09 79.89
C ARG A 33 24.91 -93.06 80.73
N GLN A 34 25.05 -93.07 82.06
CA GLN A 34 24.45 -92.05 82.92
C GLN A 34 24.99 -90.64 82.63
N ALA A 35 26.28 -90.50 82.32
CA ALA A 35 26.88 -89.22 81.95
C ALA A 35 26.41 -88.72 80.58
N THR A 36 26.34 -89.59 79.57
CA THR A 36 25.79 -89.23 78.24
C THR A 36 24.31 -88.81 78.35
N VAL A 37 23.50 -89.53 79.14
CA VAL A 37 22.09 -89.15 79.37
C VAL A 37 21.99 -87.81 80.09
N ARG A 38 22.85 -87.53 81.08
CA ARG A 38 22.89 -86.21 81.73
C ARG A 38 23.32 -85.09 80.77
N GLN A 39 24.29 -85.37 79.88
CA GLN A 39 24.75 -84.39 78.90
C GLN A 39 23.67 -84.13 77.84
N GLN A 40 23.02 -85.17 77.34
CA GLN A 40 21.87 -85.05 76.42
C GLN A 40 20.71 -84.28 77.07
N LEU A 41 20.44 -84.48 78.36
CA LEU A 41 19.45 -83.70 79.10
C LEU A 41 19.86 -82.22 79.25
N LYS A 42 21.16 -81.93 79.47
CA LYS A 42 21.68 -80.56 79.52
C LYS A 42 21.65 -79.87 78.15
N ASP A 43 22.03 -80.56 77.09
CA ASP A 43 22.03 -80.02 75.73
C ASP A 43 20.60 -79.84 75.22
N ALA A 44 19.68 -80.75 75.56
CA ALA A 44 18.25 -80.60 75.31
C ALA A 44 17.64 -79.42 76.10
N ALA A 45 18.04 -79.23 77.37
CA ALA A 45 17.64 -78.06 78.15
C ALA A 45 18.18 -76.76 77.54
N ALA A 46 19.46 -76.68 77.18
CA ALA A 46 20.05 -75.50 76.56
C ALA A 46 19.47 -75.21 75.15
N ALA A 47 19.14 -76.24 74.38
CA ALA A 47 18.44 -76.10 73.10
C ALA A 47 17.00 -75.59 73.30
N SER A 48 16.29 -76.07 74.33
CA SER A 48 14.99 -75.56 74.73
C SER A 48 15.08 -74.09 75.15
N ASP A 49 16.08 -73.71 75.96
CA ASP A 49 16.29 -72.34 76.41
C ASP A 49 16.55 -71.40 75.22
N ARG A 50 17.45 -71.77 74.30
CA ARG A 50 17.68 -70.99 73.06
C ARG A 50 16.46 -70.91 72.16
N LEU A 51 15.65 -71.98 72.08
CA LEU A 51 14.40 -71.95 71.34
C LEU A 51 13.43 -70.96 71.99
N THR A 52 13.30 -70.96 73.31
CA THR A 52 12.44 -70.00 74.03
C THR A 52 12.94 -68.57 73.90
N GLU A 53 14.26 -68.33 73.97
CA GLU A 53 14.88 -67.03 73.74
C GLU A 53 14.64 -66.53 72.30
N SER A 54 14.85 -67.38 71.29
CA SER A 54 14.58 -67.07 69.89
C SER A 54 13.10 -66.81 69.61
N THR A 55 12.21 -67.61 70.21
CA THR A 55 10.75 -67.41 70.09
C THR A 55 10.33 -66.09 70.74
N THR A 56 10.95 -65.71 71.86
CA THR A 56 10.72 -64.44 72.56
C THR A 56 11.29 -63.26 71.79
N ALA A 57 12.48 -63.40 71.20
CA ALA A 57 13.09 -62.37 70.34
C ALA A 57 12.28 -62.18 69.05
N HIS A 58 11.80 -63.26 68.44
CA HIS A 58 10.93 -63.21 67.28
C HIS A 58 9.57 -62.58 67.61
N SER A 59 8.93 -62.95 68.72
CA SER A 59 7.67 -62.35 69.14
C SER A 59 7.83 -60.85 69.44
N LYS A 60 8.94 -60.46 70.09
CA LYS A 60 9.29 -59.06 70.33
C LYS A 60 9.54 -58.30 69.02
N ALA A 61 10.29 -58.88 68.07
CA ALA A 61 10.51 -58.27 66.76
C ALA A 61 9.22 -58.11 65.96
N VAL A 62 8.28 -59.05 66.07
CA VAL A 62 6.94 -58.95 65.47
C VAL A 62 6.10 -57.85 66.14
N GLU A 63 6.16 -57.72 67.47
CA GLU A 63 5.52 -56.62 68.21
C GLU A 63 6.12 -55.26 67.81
N ASP A 64 7.45 -55.15 67.75
CA ASP A 64 8.16 -53.93 67.34
C ASP A 64 7.84 -53.58 65.88
N ALA A 65 7.80 -54.56 64.97
CA ALA A 65 7.40 -54.36 63.58
C ALA A 65 5.93 -53.94 63.44
N LYS A 66 5.02 -54.47 64.27
CA LYS A 66 3.63 -54.01 64.33
C LYS A 66 3.54 -52.57 64.85
N ALA A 67 4.33 -52.21 65.85
CA ALA A 67 4.37 -50.85 66.38
C ALA A 67 4.95 -49.86 65.36
N GLU A 68 6.02 -50.24 64.65
CA GLU A 68 6.61 -49.44 63.57
C GLU A 68 5.64 -49.31 62.39
N SER A 69 4.98 -50.39 61.98
CA SER A 69 3.95 -50.34 60.93
C SER A 69 2.81 -49.40 61.28
N LYS A 70 2.37 -49.36 62.54
CA LYS A 70 1.36 -48.38 62.99
C LYS A 70 1.87 -46.95 62.86
N ARG A 71 3.11 -46.67 63.27
CA ARG A 71 3.72 -45.34 63.11
C ARG A 71 3.84 -44.92 61.65
N VAL A 72 4.26 -45.83 60.77
CA VAL A 72 4.33 -45.57 59.32
C VAL A 72 2.95 -45.30 58.73
N VAL A 73 1.91 -46.01 59.17
CA VAL A 73 0.52 -45.73 58.73
C VAL A 73 0.04 -44.37 59.24
N GLU A 74 0.30 -44.02 60.50
CA GLU A 74 -0.04 -42.70 61.06
C GLU A 74 0.70 -41.55 60.35
N GLU A 75 1.99 -41.72 60.04
CA GLU A 75 2.78 -40.76 59.27
C GLU A 75 2.25 -40.64 57.83
N ALA A 76 1.94 -41.76 57.17
CA ALA A 76 1.35 -41.77 55.83
C ALA A 76 -0.05 -41.12 55.81
N GLU A 77 -0.87 -41.31 56.85
CA GLU A 77 -2.16 -40.62 56.99
C GLU A 77 -1.99 -39.11 57.17
N SER A 78 -1.01 -38.69 57.99
CA SER A 78 -0.67 -37.27 58.18
C SER A 78 -0.16 -36.64 56.88
N ASP A 79 0.74 -37.31 56.17
CA ASP A 79 1.26 -36.86 54.89
C ASP A 79 0.19 -36.82 53.81
N SER A 80 -0.71 -37.80 53.77
CA SER A 80 -1.85 -37.80 52.86
C SER A 80 -2.76 -36.58 53.10
N LYS A 81 -3.03 -36.24 54.37
CA LYS A 81 -3.78 -35.02 54.73
C LYS A 81 -3.04 -33.77 54.27
N ARG A 82 -1.73 -33.66 54.56
CA ARG A 82 -0.90 -32.53 54.14
C ARG A 82 -0.84 -32.36 52.62
N ILE A 83 -0.71 -33.45 51.86
CA ILE A 83 -0.74 -33.43 50.40
C ILE A 83 -2.12 -32.97 49.92
N THR A 84 -3.20 -33.45 50.53
CA THR A 84 -4.57 -33.04 50.17
C THR A 84 -4.79 -31.55 50.44
N GLU A 85 -4.32 -31.03 51.57
CA GLU A 85 -4.38 -29.60 51.91
C GLU A 85 -3.55 -28.75 50.94
N GLN A 86 -2.33 -29.18 50.59
CA GLN A 86 -1.49 -28.49 49.62
C GLN A 86 -2.11 -28.47 48.22
N LEU A 87 -2.64 -29.60 47.75
CA LEU A 87 -3.34 -29.69 46.47
C LEU A 87 -4.60 -28.83 46.46
N SER A 88 -5.34 -28.77 47.59
CA SER A 88 -6.51 -27.90 47.74
C SER A 88 -6.12 -26.43 47.69
N ALA A 89 -5.05 -26.03 48.38
CA ALA A 89 -4.52 -24.66 48.33
C ALA A 89 -4.06 -24.28 46.93
N GLN A 90 -3.34 -25.17 46.24
CA GLN A 90 -2.89 -24.97 44.86
C GLN A 90 -4.08 -24.86 43.89
N ALA A 91 -5.10 -25.70 44.05
CA ALA A 91 -6.34 -25.61 43.27
C ALA A 91 -7.06 -24.27 43.49
N GLY A 92 -7.06 -23.74 44.72
CA GLY A 92 -7.60 -22.41 45.03
C GLY A 92 -6.84 -21.28 44.33
N VAL A 93 -5.50 -21.33 44.33
CA VAL A 93 -4.67 -20.36 43.60
C VAL A 93 -4.92 -20.42 42.09
N GLU A 94 -5.00 -21.63 41.53
CA GLU A 94 -5.26 -21.81 40.10
C GLU A 94 -6.68 -21.35 39.71
N ALA A 95 -7.69 -21.60 40.56
CA ALA A 95 -9.04 -21.10 40.36
C ALA A 95 -9.09 -19.56 40.35
N GLU A 96 -8.40 -18.88 41.27
CA GLU A 96 -8.31 -17.41 41.27
C GLU A 96 -7.49 -16.87 40.08
N ARG A 97 -6.46 -17.60 39.64
CA ARG A 97 -5.71 -17.28 38.42
C ARG A 97 -6.62 -17.31 37.19
N ILE A 98 -7.40 -18.38 37.03
CA ILE A 98 -8.38 -18.53 35.94
C ILE A 98 -9.45 -17.44 36.02
N LYS A 99 -9.96 -17.14 37.21
CA LYS A 99 -10.98 -16.11 37.43
C LYS A 99 -10.48 -14.71 37.09
N SER A 100 -9.27 -14.35 37.54
CA SER A 100 -8.67 -13.05 37.21
C SER A 100 -8.32 -12.92 35.73
N GLN A 101 -7.81 -13.98 35.10
CA GLN A 101 -7.60 -14.03 33.66
C GLN A 101 -8.92 -13.90 32.88
N GLY A 102 -9.97 -14.60 33.32
CA GLY A 102 -11.31 -14.52 32.75
C GLY A 102 -11.91 -13.12 32.88
N GLY A 103 -11.74 -12.46 34.03
CA GLY A 103 -12.15 -11.06 34.23
C GLY A 103 -11.49 -10.11 33.23
N ARG A 104 -10.16 -10.20 33.09
CA ARG A 104 -9.41 -9.42 32.09
C ARG A 104 -9.87 -9.72 30.67
N GLN A 105 -10.17 -10.97 30.34
CA GLN A 105 -10.67 -11.36 29.03
C GLN A 105 -12.05 -10.73 28.75
N VAL A 106 -12.95 -10.70 29.74
CA VAL A 106 -14.26 -10.06 29.62
C VAL A 106 -14.11 -8.55 29.43
N ASP A 107 -13.19 -7.90 30.12
CA ASP A 107 -12.93 -6.46 29.96
C ASP A 107 -12.38 -6.13 28.56
N LEU A 108 -11.49 -6.97 28.03
CA LEU A 108 -11.00 -6.86 26.65
C LEU A 108 -12.14 -7.04 25.64
N LEU A 109 -12.97 -8.08 25.80
CA LEU A 109 -14.14 -8.31 24.96
C LEU A 109 -15.13 -7.15 25.01
N ARG A 110 -15.37 -6.58 26.20
CA ARG A 110 -16.23 -5.41 26.36
C ARG A 110 -15.67 -4.19 25.65
N THR A 111 -14.36 -3.97 25.74
CA THR A 111 -13.68 -2.85 25.08
C THR A 111 -13.75 -3.01 23.56
N GLN A 112 -13.47 -4.21 23.04
CA GLN A 112 -13.58 -4.54 21.62
C GLN A 112 -15.01 -4.38 21.11
N LEU A 113 -16.01 -4.88 21.84
CA LEU A 113 -17.42 -4.72 21.48
C LEU A 113 -17.82 -3.23 21.47
N SER A 114 -17.38 -2.45 22.47
CA SER A 114 -17.68 -1.02 22.52
C SER A 114 -17.06 -0.25 21.35
N ARG A 115 -15.87 -0.66 20.91
CA ARG A 115 -15.16 -0.10 19.77
C ARG A 115 -15.89 -0.42 18.46
N GLN A 116 -16.21 -1.70 18.25
CA GLN A 116 -16.98 -2.15 17.10
C GLN A 116 -18.34 -1.44 17.01
N LEU A 117 -19.06 -1.31 18.13
CA LEU A 117 -20.32 -0.57 18.17
C LEU A 117 -20.16 0.91 17.83
N ARG A 118 -19.05 1.56 18.25
CA ARG A 118 -18.77 2.96 17.89
C ARG A 118 -18.49 3.10 16.39
N LEU A 119 -17.75 2.18 15.80
CA LEU A 119 -17.51 2.14 14.36
C LEU A 119 -18.81 1.94 13.58
N GLU A 120 -19.59 0.91 13.93
CA GLU A 120 -20.86 0.61 13.25
C GLU A 120 -21.85 1.78 13.37
N LEU A 121 -21.99 2.36 14.56
CA LEU A 121 -22.81 3.55 14.77
C LEU A 121 -22.27 4.76 14.00
N GLY A 122 -20.95 4.90 13.93
CA GLY A 122 -20.26 5.96 13.19
C GLY A 122 -20.55 5.89 11.69
N HIS A 123 -20.37 4.72 11.06
CA HIS A 123 -20.70 4.51 9.65
C HIS A 123 -22.17 4.76 9.37
N GLU A 124 -23.08 4.27 10.22
CA GLU A 124 -24.51 4.52 10.07
C GLU A 124 -24.86 6.01 10.21
N ALA A 125 -24.24 6.72 11.15
CA ALA A 125 -24.43 8.16 11.31
C ALA A 125 -23.93 8.95 10.10
N VAL A 126 -22.76 8.62 9.55
CA VAL A 126 -22.22 9.26 8.34
C VAL A 126 -23.09 8.93 7.12
N ARG A 127 -23.59 7.70 7.00
CA ARG A 127 -24.52 7.30 5.94
C ARG A 127 -25.81 8.12 5.97
N GLN A 128 -26.43 8.25 7.16
CA GLN A 128 -27.62 9.07 7.36
C GLN A 128 -27.35 10.55 7.10
N ALA A 129 -26.20 11.07 7.57
CA ALA A 129 -25.78 12.44 7.26
C ALA A 129 -25.61 12.64 5.74
N GLY A 130 -25.03 11.68 5.03
CA GLY A 130 -24.91 11.68 3.58
C GLY A 130 -26.26 11.71 2.86
N GLU A 131 -27.26 10.96 3.33
CA GLU A 131 -28.64 11.02 2.81
C GLU A 131 -29.30 12.38 3.08
N LEU A 132 -29.14 12.94 4.28
CA LEU A 132 -29.65 14.26 4.62
C LEU A 132 -29.02 15.36 3.76
N VAL A 133 -27.70 15.31 3.56
CA VAL A 133 -26.98 16.26 2.69
C VAL A 133 -27.44 16.10 1.24
N ARG A 134 -27.56 14.87 0.71
CA ARG A 134 -28.10 14.63 -0.63
C ARG A 134 -29.51 15.19 -0.82
N ASN A 135 -30.37 15.05 0.17
CA ASN A 135 -31.71 15.62 0.13
C ASN A 135 -31.70 17.15 0.21
N PHE A 136 -30.79 17.73 0.99
CA PHE A 136 -30.64 19.18 1.13
C PHE A 136 -30.16 19.84 -0.17
N VAL A 137 -29.20 19.23 -0.85
CA VAL A 137 -28.62 19.74 -2.12
C VAL A 137 -29.44 19.39 -3.36
N ALA A 138 -30.52 18.63 -3.21
CA ALA A 138 -31.48 18.43 -4.30
C ALA A 138 -32.21 19.73 -4.69
N ASP A 139 -32.23 20.73 -3.80
CA ASP A 139 -32.70 22.08 -4.11
C ASP A 139 -31.57 22.92 -4.73
N SER A 140 -31.81 23.41 -5.94
CA SER A 140 -30.89 24.28 -6.69
C SER A 140 -30.46 25.52 -5.90
N ALA A 141 -31.33 26.08 -5.04
CA ALA A 141 -30.98 27.23 -4.21
C ALA A 141 -29.92 26.86 -3.14
N GLN A 142 -30.04 25.68 -2.54
CA GLN A 142 -29.07 25.19 -1.54
C GLN A 142 -27.74 24.80 -2.18
N GLN A 143 -27.81 24.21 -3.38
CA GLN A 143 -26.62 23.89 -4.17
C GLN A 143 -25.84 25.16 -4.55
N SER A 144 -26.54 26.20 -5.02
CA SER A 144 -25.96 27.52 -5.33
C SER A 144 -25.35 28.17 -4.08
N ALA A 145 -26.04 28.13 -2.94
CA ALA A 145 -25.51 28.64 -1.67
C ALA A 145 -24.23 27.93 -1.19
N THR A 146 -24.07 26.64 -1.54
CA THR A 146 -22.84 25.88 -1.23
C THR A 146 -21.66 26.36 -2.08
N VAL A 147 -21.91 26.65 -3.36
CA VAL A 147 -20.92 27.26 -4.25
C VAL A 147 -20.53 28.64 -3.74
N ASP A 148 -21.50 29.49 -3.38
CA ASP A 148 -21.22 30.85 -2.90
C ASP A 148 -20.37 30.85 -1.63
N ARG A 149 -20.66 29.95 -0.68
CA ARG A 149 -19.86 29.77 0.54
C ARG A 149 -18.42 29.36 0.20
N PHE A 150 -18.23 28.47 -0.76
CA PHE A 150 -16.88 28.08 -1.16
C PHE A 150 -16.15 29.20 -1.89
N LEU A 151 -16.84 30.00 -2.70
CA LEU A 151 -16.26 31.21 -3.30
C LEU A 151 -15.85 32.23 -2.22
N ASP A 152 -16.61 32.38 -1.13
CA ASP A 152 -16.22 33.20 0.02
C ASP A 152 -14.95 32.65 0.71
N ASP A 153 -14.88 31.34 0.91
CA ASP A 153 -13.72 30.67 1.50
C ASP A 153 -12.47 30.84 0.62
N LEU A 154 -12.60 30.67 -0.71
CA LEU A 154 -11.56 30.94 -1.70
C LEU A 154 -11.12 32.41 -1.69
N ASP A 155 -12.06 33.34 -1.59
CA ASP A 155 -11.77 34.78 -1.57
C ASP A 155 -10.91 35.17 -0.37
N ALA A 156 -11.12 34.49 0.77
CA ALA A 156 -10.34 34.63 1.98
C ALA A 156 -8.95 33.94 1.95
N MET A 157 -8.66 33.12 0.95
CA MET A 157 -7.34 32.49 0.81
C MET A 157 -6.26 33.51 0.45
N ALA A 158 -5.06 33.29 0.99
CA ALA A 158 -3.88 34.08 0.63
C ALA A 158 -3.50 33.84 -0.84
N PRO A 159 -2.95 34.84 -1.54
CA PRO A 159 -2.44 34.64 -2.89
C PRO A 159 -1.38 33.55 -2.89
N ALA A 160 -1.54 32.57 -3.78
CA ALA A 160 -0.65 31.45 -3.95
C ALA A 160 0.27 31.75 -5.14
N SER A 161 1.59 31.66 -4.93
CA SER A 161 2.53 31.67 -6.04
C SER A 161 2.52 30.29 -6.70
N ALA A 162 1.59 30.05 -7.62
CA ALA A 162 1.77 28.96 -8.56
C ALA A 162 2.83 29.38 -9.58
N ASP A 163 3.90 28.60 -9.71
CA ASP A 163 4.81 28.69 -10.85
C ASP A 163 4.03 28.17 -12.07
N VAL A 164 3.19 29.02 -12.67
CA VAL A 164 2.45 28.67 -13.88
C VAL A 164 3.40 28.73 -15.06
N GLN A 165 4.11 27.62 -15.26
CA GLN A 165 4.98 27.44 -16.42
C GLN A 165 4.14 27.09 -17.64
N TYR A 166 4.56 27.62 -18.79
CA TYR A 166 3.95 27.30 -20.08
C TYR A 166 3.92 25.77 -20.30
N PRO A 167 2.80 25.16 -20.74
CA PRO A 167 2.63 23.69 -20.76
C PRO A 167 3.75 22.91 -21.46
N LEU A 168 4.33 23.47 -22.53
CA LEU A 168 5.44 22.81 -23.24
C LEU A 168 6.75 22.82 -22.45
N MET A 169 7.00 23.89 -21.67
CA MET A 169 8.26 24.07 -20.94
C MET A 169 8.39 23.07 -19.79
N THR A 170 7.27 22.64 -19.18
CA THR A 170 7.29 21.66 -18.08
C THR A 170 7.89 20.32 -18.52
N LYS A 171 7.64 19.89 -19.77
CA LYS A 171 8.19 18.66 -20.37
C LYS A 171 9.66 18.77 -20.77
N MET A 172 10.19 19.99 -20.94
CA MET A 172 11.53 20.24 -21.47
C MET A 172 12.59 20.40 -20.37
N ARG A 173 13.85 20.06 -20.68
CA ARG A 173 15.01 20.36 -19.82
C ARG A 173 15.50 21.79 -20.05
N SER A 174 16.37 22.29 -19.16
CA SER A 174 16.84 23.69 -19.14
C SER A 174 17.32 24.23 -20.48
N SER A 175 18.17 23.52 -21.22
CA SER A 175 18.67 23.98 -22.54
C SER A 175 17.55 24.10 -23.57
N SER A 176 16.62 23.14 -23.59
CA SER A 176 15.48 23.16 -24.52
C SER A 176 14.47 24.25 -24.16
N ARG A 177 14.30 24.56 -22.86
CA ARG A 177 13.47 25.68 -22.42
C ARG A 177 14.02 27.01 -22.92
N VAL A 178 15.33 27.24 -22.78
CA VAL A 178 15.99 28.46 -23.30
C VAL A 178 15.86 28.53 -24.82
N ALA A 179 16.12 27.43 -25.53
CA ALA A 179 15.98 27.34 -26.98
C ALA A 179 14.56 27.68 -27.44
N LEU A 180 13.54 27.14 -26.76
CA LEU A 180 12.15 27.41 -27.06
C LEU A 180 11.78 28.88 -26.82
N THR A 181 12.26 29.48 -25.73
CA THR A 181 12.05 30.91 -25.44
C THR A 181 12.61 31.79 -26.56
N ASN A 182 13.89 31.58 -26.93
CA ASN A 182 14.55 32.34 -28.00
C ASN A 182 13.80 32.20 -29.33
N LEU A 183 13.41 30.97 -29.68
CA LEU A 183 12.66 30.70 -30.91
C LEU A 183 11.28 31.40 -30.91
N SER A 184 10.60 31.40 -29.77
CA SER A 184 9.28 32.04 -29.62
C SER A 184 9.38 33.57 -29.72
N GLU A 185 10.38 34.18 -29.10
CA GLU A 185 10.67 35.63 -29.21
C GLU A 185 10.99 36.03 -30.65
N TRP A 186 11.81 35.22 -31.32
CA TRP A 186 12.16 35.43 -32.71
C TRP A 186 10.94 35.29 -33.63
N PHE A 187 10.10 34.26 -33.40
CA PHE A 187 8.86 34.06 -34.14
C PHE A 187 7.89 35.24 -33.96
N SER A 188 7.76 35.79 -32.74
CA SER A 188 6.97 37.01 -32.48
C SER A 188 7.45 38.23 -33.26
N THR A 189 8.72 38.26 -33.67
CA THR A 189 9.25 39.34 -34.51
C THR A 189 8.79 39.20 -35.95
N ILE A 190 8.83 37.99 -36.52
CA ILE A 190 8.50 37.75 -37.94
C ILE A 190 7.01 37.67 -38.21
N THR A 191 6.22 37.23 -37.23
CA THR A 191 4.76 37.24 -37.34
C THR A 191 4.21 38.62 -37.70
N LYS A 192 4.84 39.70 -37.21
CA LYS A 192 4.41 41.09 -37.48
C LYS A 192 4.48 41.47 -38.97
N ASP A 193 5.38 40.85 -39.71
CA ASP A 193 5.62 41.14 -41.13
C ASP A 193 4.84 40.21 -42.07
N LEU A 194 4.21 39.16 -41.54
CA LEU A 194 3.43 38.18 -42.31
C LEU A 194 1.93 38.49 -42.25
N ASP A 195 1.23 38.30 -43.37
CA ASP A 195 -0.23 38.33 -43.42
C ASP A 195 -0.86 36.99 -42.97
N ASN A 196 -2.18 36.95 -42.78
CA ASN A 196 -2.88 35.75 -42.31
C ASN A 196 -2.66 34.54 -43.23
N LYS A 197 -2.54 34.78 -44.54
CA LYS A 197 -2.25 33.74 -45.52
C LYS A 197 -0.81 33.22 -45.36
N GLY A 198 0.16 34.11 -45.21
CA GLY A 198 1.54 33.78 -44.93
C GLY A 198 1.71 32.94 -43.66
N LEU A 199 1.02 33.31 -42.57
CA LEU A 199 1.02 32.54 -41.32
C LEU A 199 0.41 31.14 -41.47
N SER A 200 -0.68 31.03 -42.23
CA SER A 200 -1.31 29.74 -42.52
C SER A 200 -0.40 28.84 -43.36
N THR A 201 0.29 29.41 -44.36
CA THR A 201 1.29 28.69 -45.16
C THR A 201 2.48 28.27 -44.30
N LEU A 202 3.01 29.16 -43.47
CA LEU A 202 4.10 28.89 -42.54
C LEU A 202 3.75 27.71 -41.61
N SER A 203 2.56 27.71 -41.02
CA SER A 203 2.09 26.61 -40.18
C SER A 203 2.09 25.26 -40.92
N GLY A 204 1.52 25.22 -42.13
CA GLY A 204 1.46 23.99 -42.93
C GLY A 204 2.83 23.48 -43.39
N GLU A 205 3.74 24.40 -43.74
CA GLU A 205 5.12 24.05 -44.10
C GLU A 205 5.91 23.54 -42.88
N LEU A 206 5.77 24.17 -41.72
CA LEU A 206 6.40 23.72 -40.47
C LEU A 206 5.91 22.32 -40.05
N VAL A 207 4.62 22.02 -40.23
CA VAL A 207 4.08 20.67 -40.01
C VAL A 207 4.71 19.66 -40.97
N SER A 208 4.82 20.01 -42.25
CA SER A 208 5.45 19.15 -43.27
C SER A 208 6.93 18.88 -42.94
N VAL A 209 7.64 19.89 -42.46
CA VAL A 209 9.04 19.76 -42.02
C VAL A 209 9.14 18.94 -40.73
N ALA A 210 8.25 19.14 -39.76
CA ALA A 210 8.19 18.32 -38.55
C ALA A 210 7.97 16.83 -38.88
N GLN A 211 7.06 16.51 -39.81
CA GLN A 211 6.85 15.15 -40.31
C GLN A 211 8.10 14.57 -40.99
N MET A 212 8.81 15.39 -41.79
CA MET A 212 10.06 14.97 -42.42
C MET A 212 11.13 14.65 -41.36
N LEU A 213 11.30 15.52 -40.35
CA LEU A 213 12.26 15.32 -39.27
C LEU A 213 11.91 14.12 -38.38
N ASP A 214 10.64 13.83 -38.18
CA ASP A 214 10.19 12.64 -37.44
C ASP A 214 10.57 11.35 -38.20
N ARG A 215 10.39 11.33 -39.52
CA ARG A 215 10.75 10.19 -40.38
C ARG A 215 12.26 10.01 -40.53
N GLU A 216 12.98 11.11 -40.76
CA GLU A 216 14.41 11.11 -41.07
C GLU A 216 15.26 11.30 -39.80
N ILE A 217 15.19 10.31 -38.90
CA ILE A 217 15.82 10.34 -37.56
C ILE A 217 17.32 10.71 -37.61
N VAL A 218 18.03 10.27 -38.65
CA VAL A 218 19.47 10.57 -38.83
C VAL A 218 19.72 12.06 -39.05
N VAL A 219 18.87 12.70 -39.86
CA VAL A 219 18.96 14.14 -40.14
C VAL A 219 18.66 14.91 -38.86
N THR A 220 17.58 14.57 -38.17
CA THR A 220 17.17 15.23 -36.92
C THR A 220 18.25 15.11 -35.85
N ARG A 221 18.85 13.93 -35.69
CA ARG A 221 19.96 13.72 -34.76
C ARG A 221 21.17 14.58 -35.09
N TYR A 222 21.47 14.81 -36.38
CA TYR A 222 22.56 15.71 -36.77
C TYR A 222 22.23 17.18 -36.49
N LEU A 223 20.99 17.58 -36.74
CA LEU A 223 20.50 18.95 -36.50
C LEU A 223 20.42 19.31 -35.01
N THR A 224 20.32 18.32 -34.11
CA THR A 224 20.28 18.55 -32.65
C THR A 224 21.59 18.25 -31.93
N VAL A 225 22.69 18.00 -32.66
CA VAL A 225 24.01 17.81 -32.02
C VAL A 225 24.40 19.09 -31.26
N PRO A 226 24.66 19.01 -29.94
CA PRO A 226 25.09 20.17 -29.16
C PRO A 226 26.49 20.62 -29.60
N ALA A 227 26.58 21.79 -30.24
CA ALA A 227 27.82 22.39 -30.69
C ALA A 227 27.86 23.90 -30.36
N GLU A 228 29.06 24.47 -30.26
CA GLU A 228 29.22 25.93 -30.18
C GLU A 228 28.96 26.59 -31.54
N ASP A 229 29.44 25.98 -32.61
CA ASP A 229 29.17 26.42 -33.97
C ASP A 229 27.95 25.68 -34.56
N ALA A 230 26.91 26.45 -34.89
CA ALA A 230 25.71 25.92 -35.53
C ALA A 230 25.73 26.02 -37.07
N GLU A 231 26.70 26.70 -37.67
CA GLU A 231 26.75 26.96 -39.12
C GLU A 231 26.65 25.68 -39.98
N PRO A 232 27.29 24.54 -39.64
CA PRO A 232 27.14 23.31 -40.42
C PRO A 232 25.70 22.77 -40.40
N ARG A 233 24.99 22.91 -39.27
CA ARG A 233 23.61 22.45 -39.12
C ARG A 233 22.65 23.36 -39.89
N THR A 234 22.86 24.68 -39.81
CA THR A 234 22.08 25.67 -40.56
C THR A 234 22.24 25.48 -42.07
N ARG A 235 23.47 25.29 -42.56
CA ARG A 235 23.71 25.01 -44.00
C ARG A 235 23.07 23.72 -44.47
N LEU A 236 23.01 22.69 -43.62
CA LEU A 236 22.35 21.44 -43.96
C LEU A 236 20.85 21.65 -44.15
N ILE A 237 20.17 22.29 -43.19
CA ILE A 237 18.71 22.50 -43.29
C ILE A 237 18.36 23.42 -44.45
N GLU A 238 19.17 24.44 -44.71
CA GLU A 238 19.04 25.31 -45.88
C GLU A 238 19.13 24.53 -47.18
N ARG A 239 20.15 23.69 -47.33
CA ARG A 239 20.34 22.91 -48.56
C ARG A 239 19.22 21.89 -48.78
N LEU A 240 18.66 21.33 -47.71
CA LEU A 240 17.58 20.34 -47.79
C LEU A 240 16.25 20.96 -48.20
N LEU A 241 15.94 22.17 -47.71
CA LEU A 241 14.61 22.76 -47.83
C LEU A 241 14.54 24.01 -48.72
N ALA A 242 15.68 24.51 -49.20
CA ALA A 242 15.70 25.62 -50.16
C ALA A 242 14.83 25.32 -51.38
N GLY A 243 13.88 26.21 -51.67
CA GLY A 243 12.93 26.08 -52.78
C GLY A 243 11.81 25.06 -52.56
N GLN A 244 11.76 24.38 -51.40
CA GLN A 244 10.64 23.52 -51.00
C GLN A 244 9.68 24.22 -50.03
N VAL A 245 10.19 25.17 -49.25
CA VAL A 245 9.44 25.98 -48.28
C VAL A 245 9.65 27.47 -48.55
N GLY A 246 8.76 28.32 -48.04
CA GLY A 246 8.90 29.78 -48.11
C GLY A 246 10.04 30.33 -47.25
N ASP A 247 10.47 31.54 -47.55
CA ASP A 247 11.61 32.19 -46.87
C ASP A 247 11.38 32.33 -45.35
N ALA A 248 10.16 32.65 -44.93
CA ALA A 248 9.80 32.76 -43.51
C ALA A 248 9.96 31.43 -42.76
N THR A 249 9.56 30.32 -43.39
CA THR A 249 9.75 28.97 -42.82
C THR A 249 11.23 28.63 -42.73
N LEU A 250 11.99 28.95 -43.76
CA LEU A 250 13.44 28.72 -43.76
C LEU A 250 14.11 29.49 -42.64
N ASP A 251 13.71 30.73 -42.41
CA ASP A 251 14.25 31.57 -41.34
C ASP A 251 13.90 31.02 -39.94
N VAL A 252 12.67 30.53 -39.73
CA VAL A 252 12.28 29.84 -38.47
C VAL A 252 13.19 28.64 -38.24
N LEU A 253 13.43 27.85 -39.29
CA LEU A 253 14.27 26.66 -39.21
C LEU A 253 15.73 26.99 -38.95
N ARG A 254 16.27 28.08 -39.54
CA ARG A 254 17.61 28.57 -39.24
C ARG A 254 17.74 28.91 -37.76
N SER A 255 16.77 29.65 -37.22
CA SER A 255 16.73 30.01 -35.79
C SER A 255 16.65 28.74 -34.92
N ALA A 256 15.69 27.85 -35.17
CA ALA A 256 15.47 26.64 -34.39
C ALA A 256 16.68 25.69 -34.40
N VAL A 257 17.33 25.50 -35.55
CA VAL A 257 18.51 24.62 -35.67
C VAL A 257 19.77 25.26 -35.08
N SER A 258 19.81 26.60 -34.98
CA SER A 258 20.93 27.30 -34.33
C SER A 258 20.99 27.07 -32.82
N GLU A 259 19.84 26.80 -32.21
CA GLU A 259 19.68 26.59 -30.78
C GLU A 259 20.23 25.24 -30.27
N ARG A 260 20.29 25.12 -28.93
CA ARG A 260 20.75 23.93 -28.22
C ARG A 260 19.59 23.15 -27.60
N TRP A 261 19.31 21.98 -28.18
CA TRP A 261 18.26 21.08 -27.72
C TRP A 261 18.81 19.96 -26.82
N SER A 262 18.07 19.63 -25.78
CA SER A 262 18.43 18.57 -24.81
C SER A 262 18.06 17.17 -25.32
N ALA A 263 17.08 17.06 -26.22
CA ALA A 263 16.70 15.86 -26.92
C ALA A 263 16.37 16.16 -28.39
N SER A 264 16.52 15.16 -29.27
CA SER A 264 16.20 15.32 -30.69
C SER A 264 14.72 15.57 -30.96
N SER A 265 13.84 15.03 -30.12
CA SER A 265 12.39 15.26 -30.16
C SER A 265 12.02 16.71 -29.86
N ASP A 266 12.76 17.38 -28.97
CA ASP A 266 12.44 18.74 -28.52
C ASP A 266 12.47 19.77 -29.66
N LEU A 267 13.34 19.57 -30.66
CA LEU A 267 13.35 20.39 -31.87
C LEU A 267 12.03 20.24 -32.65
N ILE A 268 11.55 19.01 -32.81
CA ILE A 268 10.29 18.75 -33.52
C ILE A 268 9.12 19.32 -32.71
N ASP A 269 9.11 19.14 -31.40
CA ASP A 269 8.11 19.72 -30.48
C ASP A 269 8.08 21.26 -30.58
N ALA A 270 9.24 21.90 -30.69
CA ALA A 270 9.33 23.34 -30.86
C ALA A 270 8.79 23.82 -32.20
N LEU A 271 9.06 23.11 -33.31
CA LEU A 271 8.50 23.45 -34.62
C LEU A 271 6.99 23.26 -34.67
N GLU A 272 6.47 22.21 -34.03
CA GLU A 272 5.04 22.02 -33.85
C GLU A 272 4.41 23.14 -33.04
N HIS A 273 5.06 23.54 -31.96
CA HIS A 273 4.61 24.63 -31.14
C HIS A 273 4.53 25.93 -31.93
N VAL A 274 5.60 26.30 -32.66
CA VAL A 274 5.61 27.49 -33.51
C VAL A 274 4.54 27.42 -34.61
N SER A 275 4.33 26.25 -35.23
CA SER A 275 3.27 26.05 -36.20
C SER A 275 1.88 26.28 -35.61
N ARG A 276 1.60 25.75 -34.41
CA ARG A 276 0.35 25.99 -33.69
C ARG A 276 0.18 27.47 -33.33
N GLN A 277 1.25 28.12 -32.87
CA GLN A 277 1.26 29.55 -32.56
C GLN A 277 0.96 30.42 -33.80
N ALA A 278 1.42 30.03 -34.99
CA ALA A 278 1.10 30.73 -36.23
C ALA A 278 -0.40 30.69 -36.57
N LEU A 279 -1.06 29.55 -36.39
CA LEU A 279 -2.52 29.47 -36.60
C LEU A 279 -3.31 30.18 -35.51
N LEU A 280 -2.85 30.12 -34.26
CA LEU A 280 -3.47 30.87 -33.17
C LEU A 280 -3.30 32.39 -33.35
N GLU A 281 -2.20 32.85 -33.93
CA GLU A 281 -2.00 34.26 -34.30
C GLU A 281 -3.01 34.71 -35.36
N VAL A 282 -3.32 33.86 -36.35
CA VAL A 282 -4.37 34.15 -37.34
C VAL A 282 -5.72 34.27 -36.65
N ALA A 283 -6.04 33.35 -35.74
CA ALA A 283 -7.27 33.40 -34.95
C ALA A 283 -7.40 34.67 -34.11
N GLU A 284 -6.29 35.15 -33.54
CA GLU A 284 -6.24 36.38 -32.75
C GLU A 284 -6.50 37.62 -33.60
N ARG A 285 -5.89 37.69 -34.79
CA ARG A 285 -6.15 38.79 -35.73
C ARG A 285 -7.57 38.81 -36.25
N GLU A 286 -8.25 37.66 -36.26
CA GLU A 286 -9.65 37.53 -36.66
C GLU A 286 -10.64 37.72 -35.51
N ASP A 287 -10.16 37.92 -34.27
CA ASP A 287 -10.98 38.02 -33.05
C ASP A 287 -11.84 36.75 -32.82
N LYS A 288 -11.25 35.58 -33.10
CA LYS A 288 -11.90 34.26 -33.04
C LYS A 288 -11.25 33.29 -32.07
N VAL A 289 -10.33 33.76 -31.23
CA VAL A 289 -9.57 32.92 -30.30
C VAL A 289 -10.49 32.24 -29.29
N ASP A 290 -11.41 32.99 -28.67
CA ASP A 290 -12.38 32.44 -27.70
C ASP A 290 -13.20 31.29 -28.31
N GLU A 291 -13.69 31.48 -29.55
CA GLU A 291 -14.46 30.47 -30.27
C GLU A 291 -13.64 29.20 -30.53
N ILE A 292 -12.35 29.37 -30.88
CA ILE A 292 -11.44 28.26 -31.17
C ILE A 292 -11.05 27.53 -29.89
N GLU A 293 -10.71 28.25 -28.82
CA GLU A 293 -10.43 27.67 -27.49
C GLU A 293 -11.60 26.82 -27.02
N GLU A 294 -12.82 27.36 -27.07
CA GLU A 294 -14.02 26.61 -26.68
C GLU A 294 -14.20 25.33 -27.52
N GLN A 295 -13.95 25.40 -28.83
CA GLN A 295 -14.03 24.25 -29.73
C GLN A 295 -12.97 23.19 -29.42
N LEU A 296 -11.74 23.58 -29.09
CA LEU A 296 -10.65 22.68 -28.72
C LEU A 296 -10.95 21.96 -27.40
N PHE A 297 -11.40 22.69 -26.36
CA PHE A 297 -11.83 22.08 -25.09
C PHE A 297 -13.06 21.20 -25.23
N ARG A 298 -14.02 21.59 -26.08
CA ARG A 298 -15.18 20.76 -26.37
C ARG A 298 -14.75 19.45 -27.01
N PHE A 299 -13.80 19.48 -27.94
CA PHE A 299 -13.32 18.27 -28.60
C PHE A 299 -12.52 17.36 -27.65
N SER A 300 -11.66 17.94 -26.79
CA SER A 300 -10.98 17.20 -25.71
C SER A 300 -12.00 16.43 -24.84
N ARG A 301 -13.04 17.11 -24.33
CA ARG A 301 -14.09 16.47 -23.52
C ARG A 301 -14.84 15.35 -24.26
N ILE A 302 -15.02 15.48 -25.58
CA ILE A 302 -15.63 14.43 -26.40
C ILE A 302 -14.72 13.19 -26.45
N LEU A 303 -13.41 13.37 -26.55
CA LEU A 303 -12.46 12.25 -26.54
C LEU A 303 -12.44 11.54 -25.19
N ASP A 304 -12.44 12.28 -24.09
CA ASP A 304 -12.50 11.73 -22.74
C ASP A 304 -13.78 10.91 -22.53
N ALA A 305 -14.92 11.44 -23.01
CA ALA A 305 -16.21 10.74 -22.95
C ALA A 305 -16.33 9.57 -23.93
N GLN A 306 -15.46 9.48 -24.95
CA GLN A 306 -15.49 8.45 -25.99
C GLN A 306 -14.12 7.77 -26.15
N PRO A 307 -13.70 6.89 -25.21
CA PRO A 307 -12.38 6.27 -25.22
C PRO A 307 -12.08 5.50 -26.51
N ARG A 308 -13.11 4.92 -27.14
CA ARG A 308 -12.96 4.22 -28.42
C ARG A 308 -12.51 5.15 -29.55
N LEU A 309 -13.02 6.39 -29.58
CA LEU A 309 -12.62 7.38 -30.58
C LEU A 309 -11.17 7.83 -30.33
N ALA A 310 -10.82 8.09 -29.06
CA ALA A 310 -9.46 8.45 -28.66
C ALA A 310 -8.43 7.38 -29.08
N ILE A 311 -8.73 6.10 -28.84
CA ILE A 311 -7.89 4.97 -29.26
C ILE A 311 -7.71 4.93 -30.78
N LEU A 312 -8.80 5.08 -31.55
CA LEU A 312 -8.74 5.04 -33.02
C LEU A 312 -7.95 6.21 -33.62
N LEU A 313 -8.01 7.39 -33.00
CA LEU A 313 -7.21 8.55 -33.41
C LEU A 313 -5.73 8.42 -32.96
N GLY A 314 -5.49 7.76 -31.83
CA GLY A 314 -4.15 7.49 -31.29
C GLY A 314 -3.43 6.30 -31.95
N ASP A 315 -4.12 5.47 -32.74
CA ASP A 315 -3.56 4.23 -33.29
C ASP A 315 -2.49 4.51 -34.36
N TYR A 316 -1.23 4.49 -33.95
CA TYR A 316 -0.08 4.71 -34.81
C TYR A 316 0.16 3.58 -35.84
N ALA A 317 -0.50 2.43 -35.70
CA ALA A 317 -0.42 1.37 -36.70
C ALA A 317 -1.28 1.67 -37.93
N VAL A 318 -2.26 2.57 -37.82
CA VAL A 318 -3.12 3.01 -38.91
C VAL A 318 -2.47 4.20 -39.64
N PRO A 319 -2.46 4.19 -41.00
CA PRO A 319 -1.97 5.33 -41.77
C PRO A 319 -2.64 6.65 -41.36
N VAL A 320 -1.85 7.71 -41.30
CA VAL A 320 -2.27 9.03 -40.83
C VAL A 320 -3.47 9.57 -41.61
N GLU A 321 -3.55 9.28 -42.90
CA GLU A 321 -4.65 9.69 -43.78
C GLU A 321 -5.99 9.12 -43.33
N GLY A 322 -5.98 7.87 -42.83
CA GLY A 322 -7.18 7.21 -42.29
C GLY A 322 -7.65 7.88 -40.99
N ARG A 323 -6.70 8.28 -40.13
CA ARG A 323 -6.97 8.95 -38.85
C ARG A 323 -7.48 10.38 -39.06
N VAL A 324 -6.86 11.12 -39.98
CA VAL A 324 -7.33 12.46 -40.40
C VAL A 324 -8.71 12.39 -41.05
N ALA A 325 -8.98 11.38 -41.88
CA ALA A 325 -10.30 11.17 -42.46
C ALA A 325 -11.36 10.84 -41.39
N LEU A 326 -11.00 10.06 -40.35
CA LEU A 326 -11.87 9.81 -39.21
C LEU A 326 -12.17 11.11 -38.45
N LEU A 327 -11.14 11.89 -38.12
CA LEU A 327 -11.28 13.18 -37.46
C LEU A 327 -12.24 14.09 -38.24
N ARG A 328 -12.02 14.27 -39.55
CA ARG A 328 -12.90 15.11 -40.39
C ARG A 328 -14.35 14.64 -40.36
N LYS A 329 -14.60 13.32 -40.46
CA LYS A 329 -15.96 12.77 -40.35
C LYS A 329 -16.61 13.08 -39.01
N VAL A 330 -15.86 13.04 -37.91
CA VAL A 330 -16.38 13.38 -36.58
C VAL A 330 -16.70 14.88 -36.51
N LEU A 331 -15.79 15.75 -36.98
CA LEU A 331 -16.00 17.20 -37.00
C LEU A 331 -17.18 17.59 -37.91
N ASP A 332 -17.35 16.93 -39.05
CA ASP A 332 -18.47 17.15 -39.97
C ASP A 332 -19.80 16.66 -39.40
N SER A 333 -19.77 15.65 -38.53
CA SER A 333 -20.97 15.13 -37.85
C SER A 333 -21.40 15.98 -36.64
N ALA A 334 -20.60 16.98 -36.26
CA ALA A 334 -20.92 17.86 -35.16
C ALA A 334 -22.14 18.73 -35.47
N SER A 335 -22.98 18.96 -34.46
CA SER A 335 -24.17 19.82 -34.56
C SER A 335 -23.83 21.29 -34.78
N THR A 336 -22.62 21.71 -34.41
CA THR A 336 -22.11 23.07 -34.58
C THR A 336 -21.01 23.07 -35.64
N LYS A 337 -21.03 24.09 -36.53
CA LYS A 337 -19.98 24.26 -37.52
C LYS A 337 -18.65 24.55 -36.82
N VAL A 338 -17.66 23.70 -37.06
CA VAL A 338 -16.30 23.86 -36.52
C VAL A 338 -15.56 24.94 -37.32
N HIS A 339 -14.81 25.80 -36.63
CA HIS A 339 -13.99 26.83 -37.26
C HIS A 339 -12.85 26.18 -38.07
N PRO A 340 -12.53 26.67 -39.28
CA PRO A 340 -11.47 26.08 -40.10
C PRO A 340 -10.10 25.99 -39.40
N ILE A 341 -9.77 26.98 -38.56
CA ILE A 341 -8.52 27.01 -37.78
C ILE A 341 -8.52 25.92 -36.70
N ALA A 342 -9.62 25.73 -35.97
CA ALA A 342 -9.74 24.65 -34.98
C ALA A 342 -9.61 23.28 -35.66
N ALA A 343 -10.26 23.09 -36.81
CA ALA A 343 -10.12 21.85 -37.60
C ALA A 343 -8.68 21.64 -38.10
N ALA A 344 -7.98 22.70 -38.50
CA ALA A 344 -6.57 22.63 -38.92
C ALA A 344 -5.66 22.25 -37.75
N LEU A 345 -5.80 22.89 -36.59
CA LEU A 345 -5.02 22.59 -35.38
C LEU A 345 -5.23 21.14 -34.90
N LEU A 346 -6.48 20.66 -34.90
CA LEU A 346 -6.78 19.27 -34.57
C LEU A 346 -6.19 18.29 -35.60
N THR A 347 -6.27 18.62 -36.89
CA THR A 347 -5.70 17.80 -37.96
C THR A 347 -4.19 17.70 -37.82
N GLN A 348 -3.50 18.84 -37.68
CA GLN A 348 -2.05 18.90 -37.48
C GLN A 348 -1.61 18.13 -36.24
N THR A 349 -2.39 18.20 -35.15
CA THR A 349 -2.08 17.47 -33.92
C THR A 349 -2.21 15.95 -34.13
N VAL A 350 -3.27 15.48 -34.80
CA VAL A 350 -3.43 14.04 -35.13
C VAL A 350 -2.33 13.55 -36.09
N GLU A 351 -1.92 14.40 -37.03
CA GLU A 351 -0.83 14.09 -37.95
C GLU A 351 0.52 13.90 -37.25
N LEU A 352 0.73 14.62 -36.14
CA LEU A 352 2.00 14.72 -35.42
C LEU A 352 1.98 14.05 -34.04
N LEU A 353 1.06 13.09 -33.82
CA LEU A 353 0.92 12.41 -32.52
C LEU A 353 2.18 11.69 -32.03
N ARG A 354 3.01 11.17 -32.96
CA ARG A 354 4.26 10.43 -32.64
C ARG A 354 4.12 9.38 -31.52
N GLY A 355 2.98 8.69 -31.47
CA GLY A 355 2.69 7.66 -30.46
C GLY A 355 2.15 8.17 -29.13
N GLN A 356 1.93 9.48 -28.97
CA GLN A 356 1.18 10.03 -27.83
C GLN A 356 -0.31 9.67 -27.93
N PRO A 357 -1.00 9.49 -26.79
CA PRO A 357 -2.46 9.36 -26.78
C PRO A 357 -3.13 10.59 -27.36
N ALA A 358 -4.16 10.38 -28.19
CA ALA A 358 -4.84 11.49 -28.87
C ALA A 358 -5.56 12.42 -27.88
N GLU A 359 -6.11 11.87 -26.80
CA GLU A 359 -6.74 12.63 -25.72
C GLU A 359 -5.75 13.62 -25.07
N GLU A 360 -4.58 13.14 -24.66
CA GLU A 360 -3.53 13.95 -24.04
C GLU A 360 -3.01 15.04 -24.99
N ALA A 361 -2.78 14.71 -26.26
CA ALA A 361 -2.25 15.65 -27.23
C ALA A 361 -3.22 16.80 -27.54
N ILE A 362 -4.52 16.51 -27.57
CA ILE A 362 -5.57 17.50 -27.84
C ILE A 362 -5.86 18.35 -26.60
N GLN A 363 -5.86 17.73 -25.42
CA GLN A 363 -5.93 18.47 -24.16
C GLN A 363 -4.75 19.46 -24.04
N PHE A 364 -3.54 18.99 -24.34
CA PHE A 364 -2.34 19.82 -24.39
C PHE A 364 -2.45 20.99 -25.39
N LEU A 365 -3.05 20.75 -26.56
CA LEU A 365 -3.31 21.81 -27.54
C LEU A 365 -4.26 22.88 -27.00
N ALA A 366 -5.33 22.48 -26.31
CA ALA A 366 -6.28 23.41 -25.70
C ALA A 366 -5.61 24.26 -24.61
N GLU A 367 -4.76 23.65 -23.77
CA GLU A 367 -3.96 24.36 -22.76
C GLU A 367 -2.98 25.34 -23.39
N VAL A 368 -2.33 24.96 -24.49
CA VAL A 368 -1.42 25.82 -25.26
C VAL A 368 -2.14 27.03 -25.84
N ALA A 369 -3.40 26.89 -26.28
CA ALA A 369 -4.19 28.00 -26.80
C ALA A 369 -4.47 29.04 -25.72
N VAL A 370 -4.88 28.61 -24.52
CA VAL A 370 -5.15 29.50 -23.38
C VAL A 370 -3.87 30.14 -22.83
N ALA A 371 -2.83 29.34 -22.64
CA ALA A 371 -1.55 29.82 -22.10
C ALA A 371 -0.93 30.93 -22.96
N ARG A 372 -1.23 30.94 -24.26
CA ARG A 372 -0.78 31.99 -25.19
C ARG A 372 -1.33 33.37 -24.85
N ARG A 373 -2.56 33.46 -24.34
CA ARG A 373 -3.16 34.71 -23.87
C ARG A 373 -2.59 35.19 -22.53
N GLY A 374 -1.62 34.45 -21.98
CA GLY A 374 -1.15 34.65 -20.62
C GLY A 374 -2.16 34.19 -19.57
N GLU A 375 -3.19 33.45 -19.98
CA GLU A 375 -4.21 32.94 -19.08
C GLU A 375 -3.88 31.52 -18.61
N VAL A 376 -4.36 31.16 -17.43
CA VAL A 376 -4.20 29.82 -16.85
C VAL A 376 -5.52 29.08 -16.98
N VAL A 377 -5.47 27.82 -17.39
CA VAL A 377 -6.66 26.97 -17.41
C VAL A 377 -6.95 26.47 -15.99
N ALA A 378 -8.12 26.81 -15.46
CA ALA A 378 -8.66 26.20 -14.27
C ALA A 378 -9.78 25.23 -14.65
N GLN A 379 -9.57 23.94 -14.43
CA GLN A 379 -10.62 22.94 -14.56
C GLN A 379 -11.48 22.99 -13.30
N VAL A 380 -12.77 23.25 -13.47
CA VAL A 380 -13.71 23.40 -12.37
C VAL A 380 -14.81 22.38 -12.53
N SER A 381 -14.94 21.48 -11.58
CA SER A 381 -16.03 20.51 -11.52
C SER A 381 -17.06 20.95 -10.51
N ALA A 382 -18.33 21.01 -10.94
CA ALA A 382 -19.46 21.41 -10.12
C ALA A 382 -20.64 20.46 -10.34
N ALA A 383 -21.50 20.33 -9.33
CA ALA A 383 -22.66 19.45 -9.44
C ALA A 383 -23.79 19.98 -10.35
N ALA A 384 -23.75 21.26 -10.72
CA ALA A 384 -24.66 21.89 -11.67
C ALA A 384 -23.96 23.06 -12.37
N ASP A 385 -24.61 23.63 -13.38
CA ASP A 385 -24.10 24.82 -14.07
C ASP A 385 -24.01 26.03 -13.12
N LEU A 386 -23.04 26.90 -13.37
CA LEU A 386 -22.81 28.11 -12.58
C LEU A 386 -23.57 29.28 -13.18
N SER A 387 -24.12 30.15 -12.34
CA SER A 387 -24.65 31.42 -12.82
C SER A 387 -23.52 32.31 -13.35
N ASP A 388 -23.84 33.22 -14.28
CA ASP A 388 -22.85 34.16 -14.84
C ASP A 388 -22.13 34.94 -13.75
N ALA A 389 -22.85 35.37 -12.70
CA ALA A 389 -22.28 36.06 -11.56
C ALA A 389 -21.26 35.20 -10.79
N GLN A 390 -21.56 33.91 -10.58
CA GLN A 390 -20.65 32.97 -9.93
C GLN A 390 -19.42 32.69 -10.80
N ARG A 391 -19.60 32.55 -12.12
CA ARG A 391 -18.50 32.35 -13.07
C ARG A 391 -17.55 33.56 -13.06
N THR A 392 -18.08 34.77 -13.17
CA THR A 392 -17.26 36.00 -13.10
C THR A 392 -16.52 36.11 -11.78
N ARG A 393 -17.22 35.88 -10.65
CA ARG A 393 -16.61 35.91 -9.33
C ARG A 393 -15.49 34.88 -9.18
N LEU A 394 -15.70 33.66 -9.66
CA LEU A 394 -14.71 32.59 -9.63
C LEU A 394 -13.45 32.96 -10.44
N THR A 395 -13.63 33.49 -11.65
CA THR A 395 -12.52 33.98 -12.48
C THR A 395 -11.73 35.08 -11.79
N GLU A 396 -12.40 36.07 -11.19
CA GLU A 396 -11.74 37.16 -10.46
C GLU A 396 -10.95 36.66 -9.24
N VAL A 397 -11.55 35.76 -8.45
CA VAL A 397 -10.93 35.17 -7.26
C VAL A 397 -9.70 34.34 -7.65
N LEU A 398 -9.82 33.45 -8.64
CA LEU A 398 -8.68 32.65 -9.10
C LEU A 398 -7.58 33.52 -9.71
N SER A 399 -7.95 34.57 -10.47
CA SER A 399 -6.97 35.48 -11.04
C SER A 399 -6.17 36.24 -9.98
N ARG A 400 -6.82 36.60 -8.87
CA ARG A 400 -6.15 37.21 -7.71
C ARG A 400 -5.29 36.22 -6.94
N ILE A 401 -5.74 34.98 -6.77
CA ILE A 401 -4.98 33.93 -6.06
C ILE A 401 -3.69 33.62 -6.82
N TYR A 402 -3.79 33.40 -8.14
CA TYR A 402 -2.67 32.94 -8.97
C TYR A 402 -1.87 34.06 -9.65
N GLY A 403 -2.34 35.31 -9.60
CA GLY A 403 -1.63 36.46 -10.18
C GLY A 403 -1.61 36.51 -11.71
N HIS A 404 -2.40 35.65 -12.37
CA HIS A 404 -2.55 35.56 -13.81
C HIS A 404 -4.04 35.55 -14.16
N PRO A 405 -4.49 36.07 -15.32
CA PRO A 405 -5.87 35.87 -15.74
C PRO A 405 -6.18 34.36 -15.85
N VAL A 406 -7.39 33.95 -15.49
CA VAL A 406 -7.76 32.52 -15.45
C VAL A 406 -8.95 32.25 -16.37
N ALA A 407 -8.77 31.30 -17.29
CA ALA A 407 -9.85 30.73 -18.08
C ALA A 407 -10.49 29.57 -17.31
N VAL A 408 -11.76 29.73 -16.92
CA VAL A 408 -12.51 28.72 -16.17
C VAL A 408 -13.19 27.75 -17.13
N GLN A 409 -12.81 26.47 -17.04
CA GLN A 409 -13.45 25.38 -17.76
C GLN A 409 -14.37 24.60 -16.83
N LEU A 410 -15.68 24.77 -16.99
CA LEU A 410 -16.68 24.08 -16.18
C LEU A 410 -16.97 22.67 -16.72
N GLN A 411 -16.94 21.69 -15.81
CA GLN A 411 -17.39 20.33 -16.02
C GLN A 411 -18.51 20.02 -15.00
N ILE A 412 -19.63 19.49 -15.51
CA ILE A 412 -20.76 19.14 -14.65
C ILE A 412 -20.61 17.68 -14.21
N ASP A 413 -20.52 17.47 -12.90
CA ASP A 413 -20.44 16.16 -12.26
C ASP A 413 -21.38 16.08 -11.05
N SER A 414 -22.49 15.35 -11.24
CA SER A 414 -23.52 15.16 -10.22
C SER A 414 -23.03 14.39 -8.98
N GLU A 415 -21.92 13.65 -9.08
CA GLU A 415 -21.39 12.86 -7.95
C GLU A 415 -20.81 13.75 -6.84
N LEU A 416 -20.44 14.99 -7.14
CA LEU A 416 -19.85 15.93 -6.17
C LEU A 416 -20.83 16.42 -5.11
N LEU A 417 -22.14 16.25 -5.33
CA LEU A 417 -23.29 16.66 -4.49
C LEU A 417 -23.42 18.18 -4.29
N GLY A 418 -22.33 18.96 -4.33
CA GLY A 418 -22.30 20.41 -4.19
C GLY A 418 -20.91 20.93 -3.86
N GLY A 419 -20.74 22.25 -3.90
CA GLY A 419 -19.43 22.89 -3.83
C GLY A 419 -18.72 22.89 -5.18
N LEU A 420 -17.41 23.12 -5.16
CA LEU A 420 -16.55 23.14 -6.35
C LEU A 420 -15.29 22.32 -6.10
N LEU A 421 -14.85 21.60 -7.12
CA LEU A 421 -13.51 21.03 -7.22
C LEU A 421 -12.77 21.83 -8.27
N ILE A 422 -11.64 22.45 -7.90
CA ILE A 422 -10.85 23.28 -8.81
C ILE A 422 -9.47 22.65 -8.96
N SER A 423 -9.05 22.42 -10.19
CA SER A 423 -7.71 21.95 -10.53
C SER A 423 -7.02 23.00 -11.40
N VAL A 424 -5.87 23.50 -10.94
CA VAL A 424 -5.02 24.44 -11.67
C VAL A 424 -3.60 23.89 -11.68
N ALA A 425 -3.11 23.53 -12.87
CA ALA A 425 -1.84 22.81 -13.03
C ALA A 425 -1.74 21.58 -12.09
N ASP A 426 -0.80 21.58 -11.16
CA ASP A 426 -0.57 20.50 -10.19
C ASP A 426 -1.30 20.71 -8.84
N GLU A 427 -2.07 21.80 -8.71
CA GLU A 427 -2.77 22.14 -7.47
C GLU A 427 -4.27 21.83 -7.59
N VAL A 428 -4.80 21.18 -6.55
CA VAL A 428 -6.23 20.85 -6.44
C VAL A 428 -6.79 21.51 -5.18
N ILE A 429 -7.81 22.34 -5.35
CA ILE A 429 -8.59 22.93 -4.28
C ILE A 429 -9.96 22.25 -4.27
N ASP A 430 -10.17 21.39 -3.26
CA ASP A 430 -11.40 20.61 -3.12
C ASP A 430 -12.32 21.19 -2.05
N GLY A 431 -13.45 21.74 -2.51
CA GLY A 431 -14.53 22.26 -1.69
C GLY A 431 -15.78 21.39 -1.69
N THR A 432 -15.72 20.17 -2.21
CA THR A 432 -16.92 19.39 -2.51
C THR A 432 -17.52 18.71 -1.27
N LEU A 433 -18.85 18.57 -1.28
CA LEU A 433 -19.57 17.89 -0.21
C LEU A 433 -19.27 16.38 -0.19
N ALA A 434 -19.08 15.79 -1.37
CA ALA A 434 -18.63 14.40 -1.50
C ALA A 434 -17.31 14.15 -0.76
N SER A 435 -16.28 14.97 -0.99
CA SER A 435 -14.99 14.84 -0.31
C SER A 435 -15.09 15.11 1.19
N ARG A 436 -15.92 16.06 1.63
CA ARG A 436 -16.19 16.29 3.05
C ARG A 436 -16.86 15.09 3.74
N LEU A 437 -17.77 14.39 3.05
CA LEU A 437 -18.38 13.15 3.56
C LEU A 437 -17.34 12.03 3.66
N THR A 438 -16.52 11.84 2.63
CA THR A 438 -15.42 10.87 2.65
C THR A 438 -14.43 11.16 3.77
N ALA A 439 -14.08 12.44 3.98
CA ALA A 439 -13.21 12.86 5.08
C ALA A 439 -13.85 12.61 6.46
N ALA A 440 -15.16 12.81 6.59
CA ALA A 440 -15.89 12.50 7.82
C ALA A 440 -15.94 10.99 8.10
N GLU A 441 -16.09 10.15 7.07
CA GLU A 441 -16.02 8.70 7.19
C GLU A 441 -14.62 8.23 7.60
N ALA A 442 -13.57 8.79 7.01
CA ALA A 442 -12.19 8.45 7.32
C ALA A 442 -11.75 8.88 8.73
N GLN A 443 -12.44 9.85 9.36
CA GLN A 443 -12.19 10.29 10.72
C GLN A 443 -12.93 9.48 11.79
N LEU A 444 -13.70 8.45 11.40
CA LEU A 444 -14.37 7.59 12.35
C LEU A 444 -13.34 6.89 13.26
N PRO A 445 -13.56 6.87 14.58
CA PRO A 445 -12.59 6.32 15.52
C PRO A 445 -12.47 4.80 15.38
N ASP A 446 -11.24 4.31 15.23
CA ASP A 446 -10.87 2.88 15.21
C ASP A 446 -11.41 2.07 16.39
#